data_AF-A0A2E0RSB2-F1
#
_entry.id   AF-A0A2E0RSB2-F1
#
_cell.length_a   1.000
_cell.length_b   1.000
_cell.length_c   1.000
_cell.angle_alpha   90.00
_cell.angle_beta   90.00
_cell.angle_gamma   90.00
#
_symmetry.space_group_name_H-M   'P 1'
#
loop_
_entity.id
_entity.type
_entity.pdbx_description
1 polymer ?
#
loop_
_entity_poly.entity_id
_entity_poly.type
_entity_poly.pdbx_seq_one_letter_code
_entity_poly.pdbx_strand_id
1 'polypeptide(L)'
;MRSMPSSPTPSPRAGSDRRPESQPEFLGRPVESDLPRASCLMSAVVAGVETRRPDMKYFVLLAGYGEMRTWDELTPEEQEAGIARHVAFGEACAARDGVEIVSAEALGDGSSATTLRTRGGQMTVTDGPFAEAAEHIGGYYLLDAPDLDTVIELCRILPAYDIDIRPVIDTP
;
A
#
# COMPACT_ATOMS: atom_id res chain seq x y z
N MET A 1 -28.89 12.23 68.76
CA MET A 1 -28.06 11.11 68.30
C MET A 1 -28.95 10.13 67.55
N ARG A 2 -28.61 9.83 66.29
CA ARG A 2 -29.49 9.16 65.31
C ARG A 2 -29.53 7.64 65.53
N SER A 3 -30.73 7.06 65.59
CA SER A 3 -30.97 5.62 65.48
C SER A 3 -30.80 5.16 64.03
N MET A 4 -30.07 4.06 63.84
CA MET A 4 -29.97 3.35 62.56
C MET A 4 -31.14 2.37 62.39
N PRO A 5 -31.67 2.18 61.17
CA PRO A 5 -32.44 1.00 60.81
C PRO A 5 -31.58 -0.06 60.11
N SER A 6 -31.74 -1.31 60.55
CA SER A 6 -31.10 -2.51 60.02
C SER A 6 -31.54 -2.82 58.59
N SER A 7 -30.59 -3.22 57.73
CA SER A 7 -30.85 -3.76 56.39
C SER A 7 -30.37 -5.21 56.30
N PRO A 8 -31.09 -6.12 55.62
CA PRO A 8 -30.80 -7.54 55.62
C PRO A 8 -29.71 -7.95 54.60
N THR A 9 -28.86 -8.88 55.01
CA THR A 9 -27.88 -9.59 54.17
C THR A 9 -28.54 -10.52 53.15
N PRO A 10 -28.11 -10.53 51.87
CA PRO A 10 -28.49 -11.58 50.93
C PRO A 10 -27.55 -12.80 51.02
N SER A 11 -28.16 -13.98 50.96
CA SER A 11 -27.57 -15.33 50.93
C SER A 11 -26.96 -15.68 49.56
N PRO A 12 -25.90 -16.50 49.45
CA PRO A 12 -25.36 -16.94 48.17
C PRO A 12 -26.21 -18.08 47.58
N ARG A 13 -26.74 -17.88 46.36
CA ARG A 13 -27.36 -18.97 45.59
C ARG A 13 -26.33 -19.70 44.73
N ALA A 14 -26.54 -21.01 44.69
CA ALA A 14 -25.80 -22.05 44.01
C ALA A 14 -25.54 -21.79 42.53
N GLY A 15 -24.46 -22.39 42.05
CA GLY A 15 -24.05 -22.36 40.65
C GLY A 15 -24.93 -23.20 39.73
N SER A 16 -24.78 -22.90 38.45
CA SER A 16 -25.12 -23.78 37.34
C SER A 16 -24.15 -23.48 36.20
N ASP A 17 -23.25 -24.42 35.97
CA ASP A 17 -23.01 -25.06 34.67
C ASP A 17 -22.93 -24.11 33.46
N ARG A 18 -21.71 -23.79 33.01
CA ARG A 18 -21.47 -23.31 31.64
C ARG A 18 -20.59 -24.32 30.90
N ARG A 19 -21.23 -25.00 29.94
CA ARG A 19 -20.60 -25.77 28.85
C ARG A 19 -19.58 -24.90 28.09
N PRO A 20 -18.55 -25.50 27.48
CA PRO A 20 -17.70 -24.78 26.53
C PRO A 20 -18.49 -24.51 25.25
N GLU A 21 -18.66 -23.22 24.91
CA GLU A 21 -19.19 -22.83 23.61
C GLU A 21 -18.14 -23.10 22.53
N SER A 22 -18.61 -23.79 21.50
CA SER A 22 -17.93 -24.26 20.31
C SER A 22 -17.31 -23.13 19.48
N GLN A 23 -16.12 -23.38 18.93
CA GLN A 23 -15.47 -22.56 17.91
C GLN A 23 -16.39 -22.39 16.68
N PRO A 24 -16.51 -21.20 16.08
CA PRO A 24 -17.16 -21.08 14.80
C PRO A 24 -16.24 -21.59 13.68
N GLU A 25 -16.73 -22.60 12.96
CA GLU A 25 -16.13 -23.14 11.75
C GLU A 25 -16.08 -22.07 10.65
N PHE A 26 -14.89 -21.85 10.10
CA PHE A 26 -14.61 -20.95 8.98
C PHE A 26 -15.21 -21.53 7.70
N LEU A 27 -16.46 -21.18 7.38
CA LEU A 27 -17.01 -21.43 6.05
C LEU A 27 -16.71 -20.20 5.17
N GLY A 28 -15.53 -20.22 4.54
CA GLY A 28 -15.15 -19.22 3.55
C GLY A 28 -16.13 -19.22 2.38
N ARG A 29 -16.86 -18.11 2.20
CA ARG A 29 -17.54 -17.83 0.94
C ARG A 29 -16.51 -17.20 -0.01
N PRO A 30 -16.52 -17.54 -1.31
CA PRO A 30 -15.69 -16.84 -2.28
C PRO A 30 -16.10 -15.37 -2.29
N VAL A 31 -15.13 -14.46 -2.14
CA VAL A 31 -15.32 -13.05 -2.47
C VAL A 31 -15.16 -12.94 -3.98
N GLU A 32 -16.27 -12.88 -4.71
CA GLU A 32 -16.26 -12.50 -6.13
C GLU A 32 -15.92 -11.00 -6.20
N SER A 33 -14.72 -10.69 -6.70
CA SER A 33 -14.23 -9.34 -6.89
C SER A 33 -14.71 -8.79 -8.22
N ASP A 34 -15.84 -8.08 -8.21
CA ASP A 34 -16.29 -7.25 -9.33
C ASP A 34 -15.52 -5.91 -9.34
N LEU A 35 -14.23 -5.97 -9.69
CA LEU A 35 -13.46 -4.78 -10.04
C LEU A 35 -13.50 -4.58 -11.58
N PRO A 36 -13.84 -3.36 -12.07
CA PRO A 36 -13.82 -3.08 -13.50
C PRO A 36 -12.40 -3.17 -14.06
N ARG A 37 -12.26 -3.93 -15.15
CA ARG A 37 -11.04 -4.09 -15.93
C ARG A 37 -10.62 -2.78 -16.59
N ALA A 38 -9.93 -1.90 -15.87
CA ALA A 38 -9.15 -0.82 -16.47
C ALA A 38 -7.81 -1.38 -16.95
N SER A 39 -7.86 -2.16 -18.03
CA SER A 39 -6.70 -2.63 -18.77
C SER A 39 -6.07 -1.44 -19.50
N CYS A 40 -5.07 -0.79 -18.90
CA CYS A 40 -4.21 0.13 -19.65
C CYS A 40 -3.22 -0.70 -20.47
N LEU A 41 -3.54 -0.87 -21.76
CA LEU A 41 -2.70 -1.51 -22.77
C LEU A 41 -1.43 -0.67 -23.02
N MET A 42 -0.30 -1.08 -22.46
CA MET A 42 1.03 -0.73 -22.97
C MET A 42 1.86 -2.00 -23.05
N SER A 43 1.79 -2.70 -24.19
CA SER A 43 2.64 -3.85 -24.50
C SER A 43 3.48 -3.59 -25.74
N ALA A 44 4.79 -3.53 -25.48
CA ALA A 44 5.93 -4.13 -26.20
C ALA A 44 6.15 -3.88 -27.70
N VAL A 45 7.27 -3.22 -28.01
CA VAL A 45 8.17 -3.58 -29.12
C VAL A 45 9.59 -3.70 -28.55
N VAL A 46 10.14 -4.92 -28.56
CA VAL A 46 11.56 -5.20 -28.24
C VAL A 46 12.28 -5.59 -29.53
N ALA A 47 13.34 -4.86 -29.85
CA ALA A 47 14.34 -5.30 -30.83
C ALA A 47 15.76 -4.89 -30.37
N GLY A 48 16.42 -5.83 -29.69
CA GLY A 48 17.87 -6.10 -29.74
C GLY A 48 18.87 -4.95 -29.53
N VAL A 49 19.30 -4.77 -28.29
CA VAL A 49 20.68 -4.39 -27.93
C VAL A 49 21.06 -5.18 -26.68
N GLU A 50 22.06 -6.06 -26.77
CA GLU A 50 22.57 -6.80 -25.62
C GLU A 50 23.81 -6.08 -25.07
N THR A 51 23.63 -5.34 -23.97
CA THR A 51 24.75 -4.87 -23.14
C THR A 51 24.35 -4.76 -21.67
N ARG A 52 24.90 -5.69 -20.86
CA ARG A 52 25.18 -5.65 -19.41
C ARG A 52 23.99 -5.76 -18.45
N ARG A 53 24.19 -6.57 -17.41
CA ARG A 53 23.24 -6.79 -16.30
C ARG A 53 22.81 -5.44 -15.70
N PRO A 54 21.52 -5.21 -15.39
CA PRO A 54 21.13 -4.04 -14.62
C PRO A 54 21.77 -4.19 -13.24
N ASP A 55 22.64 -3.23 -12.89
CA ASP A 55 23.56 -3.45 -11.78
C ASP A 55 22.85 -3.35 -10.41
N MET A 56 21.64 -2.80 -10.28
CA MET A 56 20.77 -2.94 -9.10
C MET A 56 19.30 -2.66 -9.42
N LYS A 57 18.38 -3.39 -8.79
CA LYS A 57 16.95 -3.04 -8.73
C LYS A 57 16.67 -2.04 -7.62
N TYR A 58 15.81 -1.07 -7.87
CA TYR A 58 15.35 -0.08 -6.89
C TYR A 58 13.83 -0.07 -6.82
N PHE A 59 13.30 -0.19 -5.60
CA PHE A 59 11.90 0.06 -5.30
C PHE A 59 11.74 1.54 -4.93
N VAL A 60 10.89 2.23 -5.68
CA VAL A 60 10.58 3.65 -5.52
C VAL A 60 9.14 3.75 -5.06
N LEU A 61 8.93 4.10 -3.80
CA LEU A 61 7.60 4.29 -3.22
C LEU A 61 7.20 5.75 -3.36
N LEU A 62 6.01 5.99 -3.91
CA LEU A 62 5.41 7.32 -3.98
C LEU A 62 4.47 7.49 -2.78
N ALA A 63 5.00 8.09 -1.72
CA ALA A 63 4.23 8.45 -0.53
C ALA A 63 3.96 9.96 -0.53
N GLY A 64 3.05 10.43 0.34
CA GLY A 64 2.82 11.86 0.46
C GLY A 64 2.40 12.31 1.84
N TYR A 65 3.18 13.26 2.39
CA TYR A 65 2.77 14.37 3.23
C TYR A 65 3.39 15.69 2.72
N GLY A 66 2.96 16.16 1.55
CA GLY A 66 3.45 17.42 1.00
C GLY A 66 2.51 18.00 -0.04
N GLU A 67 1.65 18.96 0.35
CA GLU A 67 0.70 19.75 -0.48
C GLU A 67 -0.26 19.00 -1.43
N MET A 68 -0.07 17.71 -1.70
CA MET A 68 -0.90 16.90 -2.58
C MET A 68 -2.16 16.46 -1.85
N ARG A 69 -3.29 16.94 -2.35
CA ARG A 69 -4.62 16.42 -2.03
C ARG A 69 -4.77 15.01 -2.57
N THR A 70 -5.68 14.23 -2.02
CA THR A 70 -5.99 12.90 -2.56
C THR A 70 -6.39 13.01 -4.03
N TRP A 71 -6.14 11.97 -4.82
CA TRP A 71 -6.40 11.98 -6.27
C TRP A 71 -7.81 12.46 -6.61
N ASP A 72 -8.80 12.02 -5.83
CA ASP A 72 -10.22 12.35 -6.02
C ASP A 72 -10.58 13.80 -5.64
N GLU A 73 -9.72 14.48 -4.87
CA GLU A 73 -9.88 15.90 -4.50
C GLU A 73 -9.24 16.85 -5.52
N LEU A 74 -8.42 16.34 -6.44
CA LEU A 74 -7.80 17.12 -7.50
C LEU A 74 -8.81 17.44 -8.60
N THR A 75 -8.72 18.64 -9.16
CA THR A 75 -9.45 18.99 -10.38
C THR A 75 -8.95 18.16 -11.56
N PRO A 76 -9.74 18.00 -12.64
CA PRO A 76 -9.30 17.28 -13.83
C PRO A 76 -7.99 17.80 -14.42
N GLU A 77 -7.77 19.13 -14.39
CA GLU A 77 -6.52 19.76 -14.87
C GLU A 77 -5.31 19.40 -13.99
N GLU A 78 -5.48 19.38 -12.67
CA GLU A 78 -4.43 18.95 -11.73
C GLU A 78 -4.10 17.46 -11.90
N GLN A 79 -5.12 16.61 -12.11
CA GLN A 79 -4.95 15.19 -12.41
C GLN A 79 -4.20 14.99 -13.73
N GLU A 80 -4.58 15.71 -14.78
CA GLU A 80 -3.92 15.66 -16.08
C GLU A 80 -2.46 16.10 -15.99
N ALA A 81 -2.17 17.18 -15.23
CA ALA A 81 -0.81 17.61 -14.97
C ALA A 81 0.02 16.57 -14.18
N GLY A 82 -0.61 15.85 -13.24
CA GLY A 82 0.00 14.73 -12.53
C GLY A 82 0.35 13.58 -13.49
N ILE A 83 -0.60 13.16 -14.32
CA ILE A 83 -0.41 12.12 -15.36
C ILE A 83 0.69 12.52 -16.32
N ALA A 84 0.72 13.77 -16.80
CA ALA A 84 1.73 14.26 -17.72
C ALA A 84 3.15 14.12 -17.14
N ARG A 85 3.34 14.33 -15.84
CA ARG A 85 4.63 14.10 -15.18
C ARG A 85 5.01 12.62 -15.10
N HIS A 86 4.05 11.73 -14.85
CA HIS A 86 4.30 10.28 -14.91
C HIS A 86 4.67 9.81 -16.33
N VAL A 87 4.03 10.38 -17.35
CA VAL A 87 4.37 10.12 -18.76
C VAL A 87 5.79 10.59 -19.06
N ALA A 88 6.12 11.84 -18.71
CA ALA A 88 7.46 12.38 -18.91
C ALA A 88 8.54 11.57 -18.17
N PHE A 89 8.25 11.08 -16.96
CA PHE A 89 9.13 10.18 -16.23
C PHE A 89 9.35 8.86 -16.99
N GLY A 90 8.29 8.26 -17.52
CA GLY A 90 8.39 7.04 -18.32
C GLY A 90 9.24 7.22 -19.58
N GLU A 91 9.04 8.33 -20.29
CA GLU A 91 9.84 8.68 -21.47
C GLU A 91 11.32 8.93 -21.11
N ALA A 92 11.59 9.61 -19.99
CA ALA A 92 12.95 9.87 -19.53
C ALA A 92 13.68 8.58 -19.11
N CYS A 93 12.99 7.66 -18.45
CA CYS A 93 13.53 6.34 -18.13
C CYS A 93 13.88 5.57 -19.41
N ALA A 94 12.96 5.53 -20.38
CA ALA A 94 13.17 4.82 -21.65
C ALA A 94 14.31 5.40 -22.49
N ALA A 95 14.59 6.71 -22.35
CA ALA A 95 15.67 7.39 -23.05
C ALA A 95 17.04 7.27 -22.34
N ARG A 96 17.09 6.73 -21.11
CA ARG A 96 18.31 6.65 -20.30
C ARG A 96 18.93 5.27 -20.41
N ASP A 97 20.17 5.21 -20.91
CA ASP A 97 20.90 3.95 -21.03
C ASP A 97 21.05 3.24 -19.68
N GLY A 98 20.75 1.95 -19.65
CA GLY A 98 20.85 1.11 -18.45
C GLY A 98 19.72 1.32 -17.44
N VAL A 99 18.67 2.06 -17.80
CA VAL A 99 17.45 2.19 -16.98
C VAL A 99 16.30 1.44 -17.64
N GLU A 100 15.56 0.67 -16.84
CA GLU A 100 14.35 -0.02 -17.25
C GLU A 100 13.29 0.08 -16.15
N ILE A 101 12.04 0.36 -16.54
CA ILE A 101 10.90 0.23 -15.64
C ILE A 101 10.46 -1.23 -15.68
N VAL A 102 10.80 -1.99 -14.65
CA VAL A 102 10.46 -3.42 -14.52
C VAL A 102 8.97 -3.59 -14.20
N SER A 103 8.44 -2.74 -13.32
CA SER A 103 7.01 -2.65 -13.04
C SER A 103 6.64 -1.29 -12.45
N ALA A 104 5.38 -0.89 -12.60
CA ALA A 104 4.87 0.35 -12.03
C ALA A 104 3.36 0.24 -11.89
N GLU A 105 2.80 0.65 -10.76
CA GLU A 105 1.35 0.70 -10.58
C GLU A 105 0.96 1.87 -9.67
N ALA A 106 -0.15 2.50 -10.02
CA ALA A 106 -0.87 3.38 -9.10
C ALA A 106 -1.68 2.51 -8.12
N LEU A 107 -1.71 2.93 -6.86
CA LEU A 107 -2.51 2.24 -5.84
C LEU A 107 -3.83 2.97 -5.62
N GLY A 108 -4.84 2.20 -5.23
CA GLY A 108 -6.12 2.77 -4.80
C GLY A 108 -5.99 3.50 -3.46
N ASP A 109 -7.04 4.24 -3.09
CA ASP A 109 -7.04 4.96 -1.82
C ASP A 109 -6.83 4.04 -0.60
N GLY A 110 -6.16 4.57 0.42
CA GLY A 110 -5.85 3.84 1.65
C GLY A 110 -7.11 3.27 2.34
N SER A 111 -8.27 3.90 2.17
CA SER A 111 -9.55 3.38 2.68
C SER A 111 -9.98 2.05 2.05
N SER A 112 -9.48 1.71 0.86
CA SER A 112 -9.71 0.42 0.19
C SER A 112 -8.76 -0.69 0.64
N ALA A 113 -7.73 -0.36 1.43
CA ALA A 113 -6.72 -1.33 1.84
C ALA A 113 -7.28 -2.36 2.83
N THR A 114 -6.69 -3.54 2.85
CA THR A 114 -6.91 -4.56 3.88
C THR A 114 -5.57 -4.92 4.50
N THR A 115 -5.48 -4.79 5.82
CA THR A 115 -4.25 -5.01 6.57
C THR A 115 -4.29 -6.31 7.36
N LEU A 116 -3.26 -7.14 7.19
CA LEU A 116 -3.01 -8.31 8.03
C LEU A 116 -1.89 -7.98 9.02
N ARG A 117 -2.10 -8.29 10.32
CA ARG A 117 -1.09 -8.11 11.38
C ARG A 117 -0.91 -9.41 12.16
N THR A 118 0.34 -9.81 12.37
CA THR A 118 0.67 -10.96 13.23
C THR A 118 1.37 -10.48 14.50
N ARG A 119 0.77 -10.71 15.66
CA ARG A 119 1.33 -10.36 16.98
C ARG A 119 1.07 -11.49 17.97
N GLY A 120 2.09 -11.89 18.73
CA GLY A 120 1.97 -12.96 19.72
C GLY A 120 1.55 -14.32 19.14
N GLY A 121 1.87 -14.60 17.87
CA GLY A 121 1.45 -15.83 17.18
C GLY A 121 -0.02 -15.83 16.70
N GLN A 122 -0.74 -14.71 16.86
CA GLN A 122 -2.09 -14.56 16.34
C GLN A 122 -2.11 -13.59 15.17
N MET A 123 -2.88 -13.94 14.14
CA MET A 123 -3.11 -13.10 12.96
C MET A 123 -4.46 -12.42 13.05
N THR A 124 -4.49 -11.11 12.82
CA THR A 124 -5.70 -10.28 12.76
C THR A 124 -5.79 -9.61 11.40
N VAL A 125 -7.01 -9.51 10.86
CA VAL A 125 -7.31 -8.79 9.62
C VAL A 125 -8.12 -7.55 9.97
N THR A 126 -7.74 -6.40 9.44
CA THR A 126 -8.43 -5.12 9.63
C THR A 126 -8.58 -4.39 8.31
N ASP A 127 -9.72 -3.75 8.09
CA ASP A 127 -9.88 -2.83 6.97
C ASP A 127 -9.05 -1.55 7.21
N GLY A 128 -8.60 -0.94 6.13
CA GLY A 128 -7.74 0.23 6.13
C GLY A 128 -6.24 -0.08 6.05
N PRO A 129 -5.41 0.97 5.95
CA PRO A 129 -3.99 0.87 5.64
C PRO A 129 -3.14 0.33 6.80
N PHE A 130 -1.91 -0.08 6.49
CA PHE A 130 -1.00 -0.72 7.45
C PHE A 130 -0.64 0.17 8.65
N ALA A 131 -0.55 1.46 8.47
CA ALA A 131 -0.44 2.41 9.55
C ALA A 131 -1.66 3.32 9.48
N GLU A 132 -2.21 3.71 10.64
CA GLU A 132 -3.09 4.90 10.71
C GLU A 132 -2.29 6.20 10.49
N ALA A 133 -1.17 6.10 9.77
CA ALA A 133 -0.40 7.24 9.34
C ALA A 133 -1.23 7.96 8.27
N ALA A 134 -1.29 9.27 8.38
CA ALA A 134 -2.04 10.15 7.48
C ALA A 134 -1.39 10.30 6.08
N GLU A 135 -0.48 9.40 5.73
CA GLU A 135 0.29 9.44 4.49
C GLU A 135 -0.34 8.51 3.46
N HIS A 136 -0.80 9.09 2.35
CA HIS A 136 -1.35 8.32 1.23
C HIS A 136 -0.21 7.75 0.38
N ILE A 137 -0.29 6.46 0.07
CA ILE A 137 0.65 5.81 -0.87
C ILE A 137 -0.02 5.82 -2.25
N GLY A 138 0.48 6.66 -3.15
CA GLY A 138 -0.10 6.84 -4.48
C GLY A 138 0.31 5.75 -5.47
N GLY A 139 1.46 5.11 -5.26
CA GLY A 139 1.98 4.12 -6.20
C GLY A 139 3.41 3.71 -5.93
N TYR A 140 3.95 2.90 -6.84
CA TYR A 140 5.36 2.52 -6.83
C TYR A 140 5.92 2.36 -8.24
N TYR A 141 7.24 2.46 -8.34
CA TYR A 141 8.02 1.97 -9.47
C TYR A 141 9.04 0.95 -8.99
N LEU A 142 9.24 -0.11 -9.77
CA LEU A 142 10.39 -0.99 -9.69
C LEU A 142 11.27 -0.69 -10.89
N LEU A 143 12.47 -0.18 -10.63
CA LEU A 143 13.41 0.25 -11.65
C LEU A 143 14.65 -0.62 -11.62
N ASP A 144 15.12 -1.02 -12.79
CA ASP A 144 16.50 -1.42 -13.00
C ASP A 144 17.29 -0.17 -13.37
N ALA A 145 18.41 0.07 -12.69
CA ALA A 145 19.23 1.26 -12.90
C ALA A 145 20.71 1.00 -12.53
N PRO A 146 21.67 1.78 -13.08
CA PRO A 146 23.08 1.58 -12.79
C PRO A 146 23.46 1.99 -11.35
N ASP A 147 22.78 2.99 -10.78
CA ASP A 147 23.08 3.55 -9.47
C ASP A 147 21.90 4.35 -8.91
N LEU A 148 21.96 4.64 -7.61
CA LEU A 148 20.93 5.41 -6.89
C LEU A 148 20.83 6.85 -7.39
N ASP A 149 21.95 7.47 -7.78
CA ASP A 149 21.97 8.87 -8.23
C ASP A 149 21.14 9.04 -9.51
N THR A 150 21.24 8.09 -10.43
CA THR A 150 20.41 8.03 -11.65
C THR A 150 18.92 7.96 -11.31
N VAL A 151 18.54 7.14 -10.33
CA VAL A 151 17.14 7.04 -9.88
C VAL A 151 16.66 8.35 -9.28
N ILE A 152 17.48 8.99 -8.43
CA ILE A 152 17.16 10.28 -7.80
C ILE A 152 16.97 11.36 -8.87
N GLU A 153 17.83 11.41 -9.90
CA GLU A 153 17.71 12.38 -10.99
C GLU A 153 16.38 12.22 -11.73
N LEU A 154 16.01 10.98 -12.08
CA LEU A 154 14.76 10.69 -12.79
C LEU A 154 13.54 10.99 -11.93
N CYS A 155 13.57 10.68 -10.62
CA CYS A 155 12.45 10.92 -9.70
C CYS A 155 12.07 12.40 -9.57
N ARG A 156 12.97 13.34 -9.91
CA ARG A 156 12.65 14.79 -9.92
C ARG A 156 11.61 15.20 -10.96
N ILE A 157 11.34 14.34 -11.95
CA ILE A 157 10.35 14.55 -13.01
C ILE A 157 8.93 14.25 -12.50
N LEU A 158 8.82 13.32 -11.54
CA LEU A 158 7.54 12.88 -10.98
C LEU A 158 6.82 14.06 -10.31
N PRO A 159 5.49 13.93 -10.07
CA PRO A 159 4.79 14.87 -9.20
C PRO A 159 5.47 14.98 -7.83
N ALA A 160 5.15 16.03 -7.08
CA ALA A 160 5.77 16.38 -5.81
C ALA A 160 5.39 15.41 -4.66
N TYR A 161 5.72 14.14 -4.82
CA TYR A 161 5.63 13.09 -3.81
C TYR A 161 6.80 13.19 -2.82
N ASP A 162 6.59 12.68 -1.62
CA ASP A 162 7.66 12.22 -0.76
C ASP A 162 8.07 10.81 -1.23
N ILE A 163 9.29 10.70 -1.75
CA ILE A 163 9.74 9.47 -2.42
C ILE A 163 10.71 8.71 -1.52
N ASP A 164 10.38 7.46 -1.19
CA ASP A 164 11.31 6.51 -0.56
C ASP A 164 11.92 5.60 -1.63
N ILE A 165 13.25 5.58 -1.72
CA ILE A 165 14.00 4.79 -2.71
C ILE A 165 14.83 3.75 -1.97
N ARG A 166 14.61 2.47 -2.28
CA ARG A 166 15.30 1.36 -1.61
C ARG A 166 15.88 0.39 -2.63
N PRO A 167 17.15 -0.05 -2.48
CA PRO A 167 17.66 -1.15 -3.27
C PRO A 167 16.89 -2.43 -2.94
N VAL A 168 16.50 -3.17 -3.97
CA VAL A 168 15.86 -4.48 -3.84
C VAL A 168 16.96 -5.52 -3.69
N ILE A 169 16.78 -6.40 -2.70
CA ILE A 169 17.67 -7.53 -2.46
C ILE A 169 17.04 -8.74 -3.12
N ASP A 170 17.75 -9.34 -4.07
CA ASP A 170 17.32 -10.60 -4.68
C ASP A 170 17.31 -11.71 -3.64
N THR A 171 16.14 -12.32 -3.44
CA THR A 171 15.99 -13.53 -2.63
C THR A 171 16.05 -14.76 -3.54
N PRO A 172 16.85 -15.79 -3.20
CA PRO A 172 17.03 -16.99 -4.01
C PRO A 172 15.78 -17.86 -4.13
#